data_AF-A0A0M2UXF4-F1
#
_entry.id   AF-A0A0M2UXF4-F1
#
_cell.length_a   1.000
_cell.length_b   1.000
_cell.length_c   1.000
_cell.angle_alpha   90.00
_cell.angle_beta   90.00
_cell.angle_gamma   90.00
#
_symmetry.space_group_name_H-M   'P 1'
#
loop_
_entity.id
_entity.type
_entity.pdbx_description
1 polymer ?
#
loop_
_entity_poly.entity_id
_entity_poly.type
_entity_poly.pdbx_seq_one_letter_code
_entity_poly.pdbx_strand_id
1 'polypeptide(L)'
;MLEQIKELEQDLRDIPPDKVERRLEKSKKLEELRKQKQDFEQQIIRLAETFSKIEINTERLKQAQQYFTQGKFREADAILKTEELSRDQQQLLDAKARKTRELEELNKQLISNASEFLIKAQITATNFSNPRRFQDACSFYEKSIQSYPTFENTWEYAYFLQQHNQHNEAERYYQEVIKRFGSELDDPTRAATLNNLGVLQKDKNEFDDALKSYKEALEIRKKLALANPQTYLPMSQQRSTIWVTCNPIRTSLTMH
;
A
#
# COMPACT_ATOMS: atom_id res chain seq x y z
N MET A 1 18.93 45.57 9.55
CA MET A 1 19.48 44.78 10.68
C MET A 1 20.91 45.17 11.01
N LEU A 2 21.91 44.89 10.17
CA LEU A 2 23.32 45.19 10.51
C LEU A 2 23.58 46.68 10.77
N GLU A 3 23.03 47.57 9.94
CA GLU A 3 23.20 49.02 10.14
C GLU A 3 22.50 49.51 11.42
N GLN A 4 21.26 49.07 11.65
CA GLN A 4 20.51 49.37 12.89
C GLN A 4 21.20 48.85 14.15
N ILE A 5 21.87 47.70 14.08
CA ILE A 5 22.68 47.16 15.18
C ILE A 5 23.87 48.10 15.46
N LYS A 6 24.60 48.53 14.43
CA LYS A 6 25.73 49.46 14.56
C LYS A 6 25.30 50.82 15.11
N GLU A 7 24.20 51.36 14.61
CA GLU A 7 23.61 52.62 15.08
C GLU A 7 23.23 52.52 16.56
N LEU A 8 22.55 51.45 16.98
CA LEU A 8 22.19 51.23 18.39
C LEU A 8 23.40 51.02 19.29
N GLU A 9 24.46 50.36 18.81
CA GLU A 9 25.72 50.19 19.53
C GLU A 9 26.44 51.53 19.72
N GLN A 10 26.48 52.36 18.69
CA GLN A 10 27.07 53.71 18.75
C GLN A 10 26.27 54.60 19.71
N ASP A 11 24.95 54.61 19.56
CA ASP A 11 24.02 55.32 20.43
C ASP A 11 24.19 54.94 21.92
N LEU A 12 24.44 53.66 22.22
CA LEU A 12 24.67 53.16 23.58
C LEU A 12 26.01 53.60 24.18
N ARG A 13 26.99 53.91 23.34
CA ARG A 13 28.29 54.51 23.74
C ARG A 13 28.15 56.00 24.01
N ASP A 14 27.33 56.69 23.23
CA ASP A 14 27.15 58.14 23.30
C ASP A 14 26.19 58.57 24.43
N ILE A 15 25.33 57.68 24.93
CA ILE A 15 24.47 57.95 26.10
C ILE A 15 25.31 57.90 27.40
N PRO A 16 25.32 58.98 28.20
CA PRO A 16 26.13 59.03 29.41
C PRO A 16 25.64 58.03 30.48
N PRO A 17 26.53 57.57 31.39
CA PRO A 17 26.27 56.43 32.28
C PRO A 17 25.11 56.63 33.26
N ASP A 18 24.76 57.88 33.57
CA ASP A 18 23.70 58.29 34.49
C ASP A 18 22.28 58.09 33.91
N LYS A 19 22.14 57.99 32.58
CA LYS A 19 20.84 57.78 31.90
C LYS A 19 20.46 56.30 31.80
N VAL A 20 20.37 55.64 32.95
CA VAL A 20 20.20 54.18 33.09
C VAL A 20 19.00 53.63 32.30
N GLU A 21 17.83 54.25 32.43
CA GLU A 21 16.58 53.77 31.81
C GLU A 21 16.66 53.79 30.27
N ARG A 22 17.21 54.87 29.70
CA ARG A 22 17.39 55.02 28.25
C ARG A 22 18.44 54.05 27.69
N ARG A 23 19.51 53.75 28.47
CA ARG A 23 20.48 52.72 28.09
C ARG A 23 19.86 51.32 28.13
N LEU A 24 19.04 51.02 29.15
CA LEU A 24 18.37 49.74 29.29
C LEU A 24 17.38 49.47 28.14
N GLU A 25 16.62 50.48 27.72
CA GLU A 25 15.71 50.34 26.58
C GLU A 25 16.45 50.02 25.28
N LYS A 26 17.52 50.78 24.99
CA LYS A 26 18.34 50.55 23.80
C LYS A 26 19.09 49.21 23.85
N SER A 27 19.57 48.78 25.02
CA SER A 27 20.26 47.49 25.17
C SER A 27 19.32 46.32 24.93
N LYS A 28 18.08 46.37 25.42
CA LYS A 28 17.05 45.36 25.12
C LYS A 28 16.74 45.29 23.63
N LYS A 29 16.56 46.44 22.96
CA LYS A 29 16.30 46.51 21.52
C LYS A 29 17.47 45.96 20.70
N LEU A 30 18.70 46.25 21.13
CA LEU A 30 19.92 45.72 20.52
C LEU A 30 20.02 44.20 20.68
N GLU A 31 19.71 43.67 21.87
CA GLU A 31 19.70 42.23 22.15
C GLU A 31 18.67 41.51 21.27
N GLU A 32 17.45 42.04 21.16
CA GLU A 32 16.41 41.50 20.28
C GLU A 32 16.85 41.48 18.81
N LEU A 33 17.43 42.58 18.30
CA LEU A 33 17.94 42.64 16.93
C LEU A 33 19.10 41.66 16.69
N ARG A 34 19.98 41.45 17.69
CA ARG A 34 21.06 40.46 17.61
C ARG A 34 20.50 39.04 17.55
N LYS A 35 19.48 38.75 18.34
CA LYS A 35 18.78 37.46 18.30
C LYS A 35 18.11 37.22 16.94
N GLN A 36 17.36 38.20 16.43
CA GLN A 36 16.73 38.12 15.11
C GLN A 36 17.75 37.89 13.99
N LYS A 37 18.90 38.56 14.07
CA LYS A 37 20.01 38.33 13.13
C LYS A 37 20.52 36.89 13.22
N GLN A 38 20.77 36.37 14.41
CA GLN A 38 21.26 35.01 14.62
C GLN A 38 20.24 33.98 14.10
N ASP A 39 18.95 34.17 14.39
CA ASP A 39 17.87 33.31 13.91
C ASP A 39 17.80 33.31 12.37
N PHE A 40 17.94 34.49 11.76
CA PHE A 40 18.00 34.63 10.30
C PHE A 40 19.21 33.92 9.68
N GLU A 41 20.40 34.04 10.27
CA GLU A 41 21.61 33.33 9.81
C GLU A 41 21.41 31.81 9.87
N GLN A 42 20.84 31.31 10.96
CA GLN A 42 20.51 29.88 11.10
C GLN A 42 19.48 29.42 10.06
N GLN A 43 18.47 30.24 9.77
CA GLN A 43 17.48 29.93 8.73
C GLN A 43 18.09 29.87 7.32
N ILE A 44 19.03 30.78 6.99
CA ILE A 44 19.74 30.74 5.71
C ILE A 44 20.56 29.46 5.60
N ILE A 45 21.29 29.06 6.65
CA ILE A 45 22.08 27.82 6.64
C ILE A 45 21.16 26.61 6.37
N ARG A 46 20.02 26.52 7.07
CA ARG A 46 19.02 25.45 6.85
C ARG A 46 18.45 25.47 5.43
N LEU A 47 18.19 26.66 4.87
CA LEU A 47 17.71 26.80 3.51
C LEU A 47 18.78 26.37 2.49
N ALA A 48 20.05 26.73 2.70
CA ALA A 48 21.16 26.29 1.87
C ALA A 48 21.33 24.76 1.91
N GLU A 49 21.23 24.15 3.10
CA GLU A 49 21.21 22.69 3.23
C GLU A 49 20.04 22.07 2.45
N THR A 50 18.88 22.72 2.45
CA THR A 50 17.70 22.23 1.72
C THR A 50 17.98 22.22 0.22
N PHE A 51 18.51 23.32 -0.34
CA PHE A 51 18.94 23.38 -1.75
C PHE A 51 19.99 22.31 -2.11
N SER A 52 20.86 21.93 -1.17
CA SER A 52 21.86 20.88 -1.41
C SER A 52 21.30 19.45 -1.38
N LYS A 53 20.18 19.25 -0.67
CA LYS A 53 19.55 17.92 -0.47
C LYS A 53 18.51 17.59 -1.54
N ILE A 54 17.89 18.60 -2.14
CA ILE A 54 16.85 18.42 -3.17
C ILE A 54 17.47 18.41 -4.57
N GLU A 55 16.84 17.68 -5.48
CA GLU A 55 17.18 17.76 -6.89
C GLU A 55 16.54 18.99 -7.54
N ILE A 56 17.34 19.82 -8.22
CA ILE A 56 16.90 21.12 -8.76
C ILE A 56 16.63 20.99 -10.25
N ASN A 57 15.42 20.55 -10.57
CA ASN A 57 15.05 20.15 -11.94
C ASN A 57 14.19 21.16 -12.69
N THR A 58 13.63 22.16 -12.01
CA THR A 58 12.83 23.20 -12.67
C THR A 58 13.65 24.46 -12.89
N GLU A 59 13.48 25.12 -14.04
CA GLU A 59 14.15 26.39 -14.34
C GLU A 59 13.83 27.47 -13.30
N ARG A 60 12.59 27.48 -12.79
CA ARG A 60 12.17 28.38 -11.71
C ARG A 60 13.01 28.16 -10.43
N LEU A 61 13.21 26.91 -10.02
CA LEU A 61 13.98 26.61 -8.82
C LEU A 61 15.49 26.83 -9.01
N LYS A 62 16.03 26.60 -10.21
CA LYS A 62 17.42 26.97 -10.57
C LYS A 62 17.65 28.47 -10.42
N GLN A 63 16.73 29.29 -10.94
CA GLN A 63 16.80 30.75 -10.81
C GLN A 63 16.67 31.20 -9.36
N ALA A 64 15.76 30.61 -8.59
CA ALA A 64 15.62 30.90 -7.16
C ALA A 64 16.91 30.58 -6.39
N GLN A 65 17.55 29.44 -6.66
CA GLN A 65 18.84 29.09 -6.08
C GLN A 65 19.93 30.10 -6.47
N GLN A 66 19.96 30.54 -7.73
CA GLN A 66 20.93 31.53 -8.20
C GLN A 66 20.77 32.86 -7.43
N TYR A 67 19.56 33.37 -7.26
CA TYR A 67 19.32 34.57 -6.44
C TYR A 67 19.67 34.35 -4.96
N PHE A 68 19.35 33.18 -4.41
CA PHE A 68 19.70 32.82 -3.04
C PHE A 68 21.22 32.86 -2.80
N THR A 69 22.03 32.27 -3.70
CA THR A 69 23.49 32.29 -3.60
C THR A 69 24.10 33.69 -3.72
N GLN A 70 23.41 34.62 -4.39
CA GLN A 70 23.79 36.04 -4.46
C GLN A 70 23.36 36.85 -3.22
N GLY A 71 22.70 36.23 -2.23
CA GLY A 71 22.13 36.91 -1.07
C GLY A 71 20.84 37.70 -1.37
N LYS A 72 20.26 37.53 -2.56
CA LYS A 72 19.06 38.21 -3.04
C LYS A 72 17.79 37.40 -2.69
N PHE A 73 17.50 37.33 -1.40
CA PHE A 73 16.44 36.44 -0.89
C PHE A 73 15.03 36.85 -1.33
N ARG A 74 14.78 38.16 -1.47
CA ARG A 74 13.46 38.65 -1.93
C ARG A 74 13.20 38.30 -3.39
N GLU A 75 14.24 38.37 -4.20
CA GLU A 75 14.19 38.00 -5.61
C GLU A 75 14.03 36.49 -5.77
N ALA A 76 14.72 35.70 -4.95
CA ALA A 76 14.54 34.24 -4.91
C ALA A 76 13.08 33.85 -4.58
N ASP A 77 12.47 34.52 -3.60
CA ASP A 77 11.06 34.35 -3.23
C ASP A 77 10.10 34.80 -4.34
N ALA A 78 10.35 35.97 -4.95
CA ALA A 78 9.52 36.51 -6.03
C ALA A 78 9.50 35.63 -7.31
N ILE A 79 10.51 34.76 -7.49
CA ILE A 79 10.53 33.75 -8.55
C ILE A 79 9.59 32.58 -8.21
N LEU A 80 9.50 32.19 -6.94
CA LEU A 80 8.69 31.07 -6.44
C LEU A 80 7.25 31.51 -6.10
N LYS A 81 6.55 32.11 -7.05
CA LYS A 81 5.20 32.63 -6.84
C LYS A 81 4.20 31.52 -6.52
N THR A 82 3.49 31.69 -5.41
CA THR A 82 2.50 30.73 -4.90
C THR A 82 1.41 30.44 -5.92
N GLU A 83 0.92 31.44 -6.66
CA GLU A 83 -0.14 31.27 -7.65
C GLU A 83 0.31 30.39 -8.82
N GLU A 84 1.53 30.60 -9.31
CA GLU A 84 2.10 29.79 -10.39
C GLU A 84 2.39 28.36 -9.93
N LEU A 85 2.98 28.20 -8.73
CA LEU A 85 3.23 26.89 -8.13
C LEU A 85 1.94 26.09 -7.93
N SER A 86 0.88 26.74 -7.44
CA SER A 86 -0.44 26.12 -7.21
C SER A 86 -1.10 25.74 -8.53
N ARG A 87 -0.96 26.58 -9.57
CA ARG A 87 -1.48 26.27 -10.91
C ARG A 87 -0.78 25.05 -11.50
N ASP A 88 0.55 25.00 -11.43
CA ASP A 88 1.35 23.87 -11.93
C ASP A 88 0.96 22.58 -11.17
N GLN A 89 0.83 22.67 -9.84
CA GLN A 89 0.38 21.56 -9.00
C GLN A 89 -1.00 21.03 -9.43
N GLN A 90 -1.98 21.91 -9.61
CA GLN A 90 -3.33 21.49 -10.01
C GLN A 90 -3.33 20.80 -11.37
N GLN A 91 -2.59 21.34 -12.35
CA GLN A 91 -2.47 20.72 -13.67
C GLN A 91 -1.86 19.32 -13.60
N LEU A 92 -0.83 19.12 -12.77
CA LEU A 92 -0.20 17.82 -12.57
C LEU A 92 -1.14 16.83 -11.88
N LEU A 93 -1.90 17.27 -10.87
CA LEU A 93 -2.89 16.44 -10.19
C LEU A 93 -4.03 16.03 -11.12
N ASP A 94 -4.53 16.96 -11.95
CA ASP A 94 -5.57 16.68 -12.94
C ASP A 94 -5.06 15.72 -14.02
N ALA A 95 -3.83 15.92 -14.50
CA ALA A 95 -3.19 15.02 -15.46
C ALA A 95 -3.00 13.62 -14.86
N LYS A 96 -2.55 13.52 -13.61
CA LYS A 96 -2.43 12.26 -12.88
C LYS A 96 -3.80 11.57 -12.76
N ALA A 97 -4.84 12.29 -12.35
CA ALA A 97 -6.19 11.75 -12.22
C ALA A 97 -6.75 11.24 -13.56
N ARG A 98 -6.52 11.97 -14.67
CA ARG A 98 -6.87 11.49 -16.02
C ARG A 98 -6.15 10.19 -16.37
N LYS A 99 -4.83 10.13 -16.15
CA LYS A 99 -4.03 8.93 -16.43
C LYS A 99 -4.44 7.74 -15.58
N THR A 100 -4.79 7.96 -14.31
CA THR A 100 -5.34 6.92 -13.44
C THR A 100 -6.65 6.37 -13.98
N ARG A 101 -7.59 7.23 -14.41
CA ARG A 101 -8.87 6.78 -15.02
C ARG A 101 -8.65 6.02 -16.33
N GLU A 102 -7.74 6.50 -17.19
CA GLU A 102 -7.38 5.80 -18.43
C GLU A 102 -6.82 4.40 -18.12
N LEU A 103 -5.96 4.28 -17.11
CA LEU A 103 -5.41 3.00 -16.68
C LEU A 103 -6.47 2.07 -16.08
N GLU A 104 -7.38 2.59 -15.26
CA GLU A 104 -8.49 1.81 -14.69
C GLU A 104 -9.41 1.24 -15.79
N GLU A 105 -9.71 2.05 -16.81
CA GLU A 105 -10.53 1.60 -17.93
C GLU A 105 -9.81 0.55 -18.78
N LEU A 106 -8.51 0.73 -19.03
CA LEU A 106 -7.69 -0.28 -19.70
C LEU A 106 -7.66 -1.59 -18.89
N ASN A 107 -7.53 -1.52 -17.57
CA ASN A 107 -7.54 -2.70 -16.71
C ASN A 107 -8.88 -3.45 -16.78
N LYS A 108 -10.03 -2.76 -16.86
CA LYS A 108 -11.32 -3.42 -17.07
C LYS A 108 -11.36 -4.19 -18.40
N GLN A 109 -10.84 -3.60 -19.48
CA GLN A 109 -10.76 -4.27 -20.78
C GLN A 109 -9.85 -5.49 -20.73
N LEU A 110 -8.72 -5.39 -20.02
CA LEU A 110 -7.81 -6.52 -19.80
C LEU A 110 -8.47 -7.63 -18.96
N ILE A 111 -9.28 -7.29 -17.95
CA ILE A 111 -10.08 -8.27 -17.18
C ILE A 111 -11.12 -8.96 -18.06
N SER A 112 -11.82 -8.22 -18.93
CA SER A 112 -12.75 -8.80 -19.90
C SER A 112 -12.04 -9.75 -20.86
N ASN A 113 -10.88 -9.36 -21.39
CA ASN A 113 -10.10 -10.21 -22.29
C ASN A 113 -9.53 -11.44 -21.57
N ALA A 114 -9.09 -11.31 -20.31
CA ALA A 114 -8.72 -12.45 -19.47
C ALA A 114 -9.87 -13.44 -19.33
N SER A 115 -11.09 -12.95 -19.07
CA SER A 115 -12.29 -13.77 -18.96
C SER A 115 -12.61 -14.51 -20.26
N GLU A 116 -12.45 -13.87 -21.42
CA GLU A 116 -12.61 -14.52 -22.72
C GLU A 116 -11.62 -15.67 -22.91
N PHE A 117 -10.34 -15.47 -22.55
CA PHE A 117 -9.33 -16.52 -22.63
C PHE A 117 -9.58 -17.66 -21.62
N LEU A 118 -10.06 -17.36 -20.42
CA LEU A 118 -10.46 -18.35 -19.43
C LEU A 118 -11.55 -19.29 -19.99
N ILE A 119 -12.63 -18.70 -20.51
CA ILE A 119 -13.72 -19.48 -21.13
C ILE A 119 -13.20 -20.26 -22.34
N LYS A 120 -12.33 -19.65 -23.15
CA LYS A 120 -11.71 -20.34 -24.29
C LYS A 120 -10.88 -21.56 -23.85
N ALA A 121 -10.13 -21.45 -22.76
CA ALA A 121 -9.36 -22.56 -22.20
C ALA A 121 -10.26 -23.71 -21.76
N GLN A 122 -11.34 -23.41 -21.02
CA GLN A 122 -12.32 -24.40 -20.57
C GLN A 122 -13.05 -25.09 -21.73
N ILE A 123 -13.49 -24.34 -22.75
CA ILE A 123 -14.10 -24.92 -23.96
C ILE A 123 -13.10 -25.81 -24.70
N THR A 124 -11.84 -25.39 -24.78
CA THR A 124 -10.80 -26.17 -25.45
C THR A 124 -10.54 -27.47 -24.71
N ALA A 125 -10.47 -27.42 -23.37
CA ALA A 125 -10.29 -28.60 -22.52
C ALA A 125 -11.40 -29.66 -22.68
N THR A 126 -12.64 -29.22 -22.91
CA THR A 126 -13.80 -30.12 -23.10
C THR A 126 -13.94 -30.65 -24.53
N ASN A 127 -13.15 -30.15 -25.49
CA ASN A 127 -13.16 -30.60 -26.87
C ASN A 127 -12.33 -31.89 -27.04
N PHE A 128 -12.95 -33.04 -26.75
CA PHE A 128 -12.31 -34.36 -26.86
C PHE A 128 -11.89 -34.75 -28.29
N SER A 129 -12.42 -34.08 -29.32
CA SER A 129 -12.00 -34.28 -30.71
C SER A 129 -10.63 -33.68 -31.02
N ASN A 130 -10.14 -32.75 -30.19
CA ASN A 130 -8.79 -32.18 -30.33
C ASN A 130 -7.78 -33.01 -29.53
N PRO A 131 -6.79 -33.67 -30.18
CA PRO A 131 -5.76 -34.43 -29.48
C PRO A 131 -4.82 -33.54 -28.66
N ARG A 132 -4.67 -32.26 -29.02
CA ARG A 132 -3.84 -31.27 -28.29
C ARG A 132 -4.64 -30.43 -27.29
N ARG A 133 -5.87 -30.84 -26.96
CA ARG A 133 -6.77 -30.06 -26.09
C ARG A 133 -6.12 -29.63 -24.77
N PHE A 134 -5.26 -30.47 -24.20
CA PHE A 134 -4.57 -30.17 -22.95
C PHE A 134 -3.55 -29.05 -23.13
N GLN A 135 -2.63 -29.18 -24.08
CA GLN A 135 -1.62 -28.16 -24.35
C GLN A 135 -2.24 -26.84 -24.81
N ASP A 136 -3.25 -26.90 -25.67
CA ASP A 136 -3.96 -25.72 -26.15
C ASP A 136 -4.72 -25.02 -25.00
N ALA A 137 -5.36 -25.78 -24.11
CA ALA A 137 -6.03 -25.21 -22.92
C ALA A 137 -5.03 -24.52 -21.99
N CYS A 138 -3.88 -25.15 -21.68
CA CYS A 138 -2.82 -24.52 -20.89
C CYS A 138 -2.38 -23.18 -21.50
N SER A 139 -2.14 -23.13 -22.81
CA SER A 139 -1.77 -21.88 -23.49
C SER A 139 -2.83 -20.78 -23.36
N PHE A 140 -4.12 -21.14 -23.37
CA PHE A 140 -5.19 -20.16 -23.18
C PHE A 140 -5.34 -19.72 -21.72
N TYR A 141 -5.14 -20.61 -20.74
CA TYR A 141 -5.07 -20.21 -19.33
C TYR A 141 -3.91 -19.23 -19.07
N GLU A 142 -2.74 -19.51 -19.65
CA GLU A 142 -1.58 -18.61 -19.55
C GLU A 142 -1.87 -17.24 -20.18
N LYS A 143 -2.53 -17.19 -21.33
CA LYS A 143 -2.97 -15.93 -21.96
C LYS A 143 -4.00 -15.18 -21.12
N SER A 144 -4.91 -15.90 -20.46
CA SER A 144 -5.87 -15.29 -19.52
C SER A 144 -5.13 -14.57 -18.40
N ILE A 145 -4.21 -15.27 -17.73
CA ILE A 145 -3.40 -14.71 -16.64
C ILE A 145 -2.52 -13.57 -17.16
N GLN A 146 -1.90 -13.72 -18.35
CA GLN A 146 -1.10 -12.66 -18.96
C GLN A 146 -1.90 -11.38 -19.22
N SER A 147 -3.17 -11.50 -19.61
CA SER A 147 -4.04 -10.35 -19.89
C SER A 147 -4.35 -9.60 -18.60
N TYR A 148 -4.89 -10.29 -17.60
CA TYR A 148 -5.05 -9.77 -16.25
C TYR A 148 -5.17 -10.94 -15.26
N PRO A 149 -4.25 -11.08 -14.30
CA PRO A 149 -4.35 -12.12 -13.28
C PRO A 149 -5.49 -11.82 -12.32
N THR A 150 -6.44 -12.74 -12.20
CA THR A 150 -7.50 -12.70 -11.19
C THR A 150 -7.42 -13.95 -10.32
N PHE A 151 -8.11 -13.93 -9.18
CA PHE A 151 -8.23 -15.12 -8.36
C PHE A 151 -8.79 -16.28 -9.19
N GLU A 152 -9.88 -16.03 -9.92
CA GLU A 152 -10.63 -17.05 -10.67
C GLU A 152 -9.75 -17.72 -11.71
N ASN A 153 -9.11 -16.97 -12.60
CA ASN A 153 -8.35 -17.59 -13.69
C ASN A 153 -7.09 -18.32 -13.21
N THR A 154 -6.44 -17.81 -12.17
CA THR A 154 -5.23 -18.42 -11.60
C THR A 154 -5.58 -19.69 -10.83
N TRP A 155 -6.67 -19.66 -10.04
CA TRP A 155 -7.15 -20.81 -9.30
C TRP A 155 -7.72 -21.91 -10.21
N GLU A 156 -8.52 -21.52 -11.22
CA GLU A 156 -9.07 -22.44 -12.22
C GLU A 156 -7.97 -23.15 -13.00
N TYR A 157 -6.89 -22.44 -13.34
CA TYR A 157 -5.75 -23.06 -14.00
C TYR A 157 -5.02 -24.05 -13.08
N ALA A 158 -4.78 -23.68 -11.82
CA ALA A 158 -4.18 -24.57 -10.81
C ALA A 158 -5.01 -25.85 -10.65
N TYR A 159 -6.34 -25.71 -10.56
CA TYR A 159 -7.26 -26.83 -10.46
C TYR A 159 -7.23 -27.69 -11.73
N PHE A 160 -7.28 -27.09 -12.91
CA PHE A 160 -7.17 -27.80 -14.19
C PHE A 160 -5.89 -28.64 -14.27
N LEU A 161 -4.75 -28.07 -13.88
CA LEU A 161 -3.45 -28.75 -13.84
C LEU A 161 -3.46 -29.93 -12.84
N GLN A 162 -4.05 -29.74 -11.66
CA GLN A 162 -4.22 -30.81 -10.68
C GLN A 162 -5.03 -31.98 -11.25
N GLN A 163 -6.16 -31.72 -11.92
CA GLN A 163 -6.98 -32.76 -12.54
C GLN A 163 -6.24 -33.54 -13.66
N HIS A 164 -5.19 -32.95 -14.23
CA HIS A 164 -4.37 -33.56 -15.29
C HIS A 164 -3.01 -34.05 -14.77
N ASN A 165 -2.89 -34.27 -13.47
CA ASN A 165 -1.70 -34.79 -12.80
C ASN A 165 -0.43 -33.93 -12.97
N GLN A 166 -0.57 -32.65 -13.32
CA GLN A 166 0.54 -31.70 -13.38
C GLN A 166 0.79 -31.09 -11.99
N HIS A 167 1.10 -31.94 -11.00
CA HIS A 167 1.11 -31.56 -9.59
C HIS A 167 2.08 -30.42 -9.26
N ASN A 168 3.27 -30.43 -9.87
CA ASN A 168 4.29 -29.38 -9.63
C ASN A 168 3.82 -28.00 -10.11
N GLU A 169 3.18 -27.93 -11.27
CA GLU A 169 2.67 -26.67 -11.82
C GLU A 169 1.42 -26.22 -11.07
N ALA A 170 0.52 -27.15 -10.75
CA ALA A 170 -0.68 -26.87 -9.95
C ALA A 170 -0.33 -26.28 -8.57
N GLU A 171 0.67 -26.85 -7.89
CA GLU A 171 1.14 -26.36 -6.60
C GLU A 171 1.65 -24.92 -6.71
N ARG A 172 2.48 -24.64 -7.73
CA ARG A 172 3.00 -23.30 -8.00
C ARG A 172 1.87 -22.29 -8.16
N TYR A 173 0.83 -22.60 -8.94
CA TYR A 173 -0.29 -21.68 -9.15
C TYR A 173 -1.16 -21.52 -7.89
N TYR A 174 -1.37 -22.57 -7.09
CA TYR A 174 -2.07 -22.42 -5.81
C TYR A 174 -1.28 -21.54 -4.81
N GLN A 175 0.04 -21.67 -4.76
CA GLN A 175 0.89 -20.78 -3.98
C GLN A 175 0.81 -19.33 -4.49
N GLU A 176 0.79 -19.14 -5.82
CA GLU A 176 0.63 -17.82 -6.44
C GLU A 176 -0.71 -17.18 -6.05
N VAL A 177 -1.80 -17.96 -6.05
CA VAL A 177 -3.12 -17.50 -5.60
C VAL A 177 -3.07 -16.97 -4.17
N ILE A 178 -2.51 -17.74 -3.23
CA ILE A 178 -2.42 -17.35 -1.81
C ILE A 178 -1.54 -16.10 -1.65
N LYS A 179 -0.41 -16.04 -2.37
CA LYS A 179 0.53 -14.93 -2.29
C LYS A 179 -0.07 -13.62 -2.82
N ARG A 180 -0.78 -13.69 -3.95
CA ARG A 180 -1.25 -12.52 -4.69
C ARG A 180 -2.61 -12.03 -4.21
N PHE A 181 -3.53 -12.96 -3.93
CA PHE A 181 -4.92 -12.65 -3.61
C PHE A 181 -5.26 -12.96 -2.15
N GLY A 182 -4.34 -13.44 -1.32
CA GLY A 182 -4.63 -13.96 0.01
C GLY A 182 -5.34 -13.01 0.98
N SER A 183 -5.19 -11.69 0.81
CA SER A 183 -5.92 -10.67 1.59
C SER A 183 -7.33 -10.40 1.06
N GLU A 184 -7.61 -10.77 -0.19
CA GLU A 184 -8.88 -10.55 -0.88
C GLU A 184 -9.78 -11.80 -0.87
N LEU A 185 -9.20 -12.98 -0.62
CA LEU A 185 -9.96 -14.23 -0.53
C LEU A 185 -10.89 -14.20 0.68
N ASP A 186 -12.14 -14.58 0.46
CA ASP A 186 -13.01 -14.93 1.57
C ASP A 186 -12.53 -16.22 2.27
N ASP A 187 -12.96 -16.38 3.52
CA ASP A 187 -12.56 -17.51 4.36
C ASP A 187 -12.85 -18.88 3.70
N PRO A 188 -14.04 -19.13 3.09
CA PRO A 188 -14.32 -20.39 2.40
C PRO A 188 -13.35 -20.69 1.25
N THR A 189 -13.08 -19.70 0.38
CA THR A 189 -12.20 -19.86 -0.78
C THR A 189 -10.76 -20.06 -0.36
N ARG A 190 -10.31 -19.31 0.66
CA ARG A 190 -8.98 -19.48 1.23
C ARG A 190 -8.80 -20.88 1.80
N ALA A 191 -9.77 -21.38 2.55
CA ALA A 191 -9.73 -22.73 3.12
C ALA A 191 -9.73 -23.82 2.03
N ALA A 192 -10.51 -23.65 0.96
CA ALA A 192 -10.52 -24.58 -0.17
C ALA A 192 -9.16 -24.60 -0.90
N THR A 193 -8.58 -23.43 -1.17
CA THR A 193 -7.28 -23.30 -1.83
C THR A 193 -6.15 -23.93 -1.02
N LEU A 194 -6.09 -23.65 0.29
CA LEU A 194 -5.13 -24.27 1.21
C LEU A 194 -5.30 -25.78 1.30
N ASN A 195 -6.54 -26.27 1.29
CA ASN A 195 -6.81 -27.70 1.30
C ASN A 195 -6.29 -28.39 0.03
N ASN A 196 -6.52 -27.80 -1.15
CA ASN A 196 -6.03 -28.36 -2.41
C ASN A 196 -4.51 -28.34 -2.49
N LEU A 197 -3.88 -27.27 -1.99
CA LEU A 197 -2.42 -27.19 -1.84
C LEU A 197 -1.90 -28.31 -0.92
N GLY A 198 -2.54 -28.52 0.22
CA GLY A 198 -2.18 -29.60 1.15
C GLY A 198 -2.33 -31.00 0.54
N VAL A 199 -3.29 -31.21 -0.38
CA VAL A 199 -3.43 -32.47 -1.13
C VAL A 199 -2.22 -32.70 -2.01
N LEU A 200 -1.83 -31.70 -2.81
CA LEU A 200 -0.67 -31.81 -3.70
C LEU A 200 0.64 -32.05 -2.94
N GLN A 201 0.86 -31.30 -1.85
CA GLN A 201 2.04 -31.45 -0.98
C GLN A 201 2.09 -32.87 -0.38
N LYS A 202 0.95 -33.38 0.09
CA LYS A 202 0.85 -34.75 0.61
C LYS A 202 1.14 -35.79 -0.48
N ASP A 203 0.64 -35.60 -1.70
CA ASP A 203 0.91 -36.50 -2.83
C ASP A 203 2.40 -36.47 -3.26
N LYS A 204 3.13 -35.39 -2.95
CA LYS A 204 4.58 -35.26 -3.13
C LYS A 204 5.42 -35.72 -1.93
N ASN A 205 4.80 -36.21 -0.85
CA ASN A 205 5.44 -36.56 0.42
C ASN A 205 6.05 -35.36 1.19
N GLU A 206 5.60 -34.14 0.91
CA GLU A 206 5.97 -32.91 1.63
C GLU A 206 5.06 -32.75 2.86
N PHE A 207 5.18 -33.68 3.81
CA PHE A 207 4.20 -33.82 4.90
C PHE A 207 4.13 -32.62 5.85
N ASP A 208 5.26 -31.94 6.10
CA ASP A 208 5.30 -30.78 6.98
C ASP A 208 4.53 -29.58 6.38
N ASP A 209 4.73 -29.32 5.09
CA ASP A 209 4.02 -28.28 4.36
C ASP A 209 2.53 -28.62 4.20
N ALA A 210 2.22 -29.88 3.87
CA ALA A 210 0.85 -30.36 3.81
C ALA A 210 0.13 -30.17 5.15
N LEU A 211 0.78 -30.54 6.26
CA LEU A 211 0.23 -30.39 7.61
C LEU A 211 -0.06 -28.92 7.93
N LYS A 212 0.84 -28.00 7.53
CA LYS A 212 0.62 -26.57 7.70
C LYS A 212 -0.60 -26.09 6.91
N SER A 213 -0.64 -26.40 5.62
CA SER A 213 -1.75 -26.04 4.72
C SER A 213 -3.09 -26.56 5.24
N TYR A 214 -3.15 -27.82 5.68
CA TYR A 214 -4.36 -28.41 6.25
C TYR A 214 -4.77 -27.79 7.58
N LYS A 215 -3.81 -27.50 8.48
CA LYS A 215 -4.12 -26.84 9.76
C LYS A 215 -4.73 -25.47 9.55
N GLU A 216 -4.14 -24.65 8.67
CA GLU A 216 -4.68 -23.33 8.36
C GLU A 216 -6.10 -23.43 7.76
N ALA A 217 -6.32 -24.33 6.80
CA ALA A 217 -7.64 -24.58 6.23
C ALA A 217 -8.67 -25.04 7.29
N LEU A 218 -8.26 -25.92 8.20
CA LEU A 218 -9.12 -26.45 9.27
C LEU A 218 -9.52 -25.35 10.26
N GLU A 219 -8.59 -24.49 10.67
CA GLU A 219 -8.89 -23.39 11.58
C GLU A 219 -9.88 -22.40 10.98
N ILE A 220 -9.78 -22.11 9.68
CA ILE A 220 -10.77 -21.29 8.97
C ILE A 220 -12.14 -21.99 8.95
N ARG A 221 -12.18 -23.29 8.59
CA ARG A 221 -13.44 -24.06 8.56
C ARG A 221 -14.09 -24.17 9.94
N LYS A 222 -13.33 -24.28 11.02
CA LYS A 222 -13.86 -24.25 12.40
C LYS A 222 -14.52 -22.91 12.72
N LYS A 223 -13.88 -21.79 12.36
CA LYS A 223 -14.46 -20.45 12.54
C LYS A 223 -15.78 -20.31 11.76
N LEU A 224 -15.79 -20.72 10.50
CA LEU A 224 -17.00 -20.73 9.67
C LEU A 224 -18.11 -21.60 10.25
N ALA A 225 -17.76 -22.77 10.80
CA ALA A 225 -18.70 -23.67 11.45
C ALA A 225 -19.28 -23.12 12.75
N LEU A 226 -18.52 -22.35 13.52
CA LEU A 226 -19.05 -21.65 14.70
C LEU A 226 -20.00 -20.51 14.29
N ALA A 227 -19.65 -19.77 13.23
CA ALA A 227 -20.45 -18.65 12.74
C ALA A 227 -21.73 -19.07 12.01
N ASN A 228 -21.70 -20.19 11.28
CA ASN A 228 -22.85 -20.73 10.56
C ASN A 228 -22.89 -22.28 10.65
N PRO A 229 -23.32 -22.82 11.80
CA PRO A 229 -23.31 -24.26 12.06
C PRO A 229 -24.14 -25.08 11.07
N GLN A 230 -25.27 -24.56 10.59
CA GLN A 230 -26.17 -25.25 9.67
C GLN A 230 -25.57 -25.45 8.27
N THR A 231 -24.58 -24.64 7.89
CA THR A 231 -23.94 -24.71 6.57
C THR A 231 -22.66 -25.54 6.60
N TYR A 232 -21.91 -25.48 7.69
CA TYR A 232 -20.53 -26.01 7.73
C TYR A 232 -20.29 -27.16 8.71
N LEU A 233 -21.25 -27.49 9.60
CA LEU A 233 -21.17 -28.71 10.41
C LEU A 233 -21.91 -29.87 9.71
N PRO A 234 -21.40 -31.11 9.82
CA PRO A 234 -22.19 -32.30 9.50
C PRO A 234 -23.50 -32.33 10.28
N MET A 235 -24.58 -32.87 9.69
CA MET A 235 -25.91 -32.98 10.34
C MET A 235 -25.87 -33.61 11.75
N SER A 236 -24.93 -34.52 12.00
CA SER A 236 -24.71 -35.13 13.33
C SER A 236 -24.27 -34.11 14.40
N GLN A 237 -23.52 -33.08 14.01
CA GLN A 237 -23.00 -32.04 14.89
C GLN A 237 -23.90 -30.80 14.96
N GLN A 238 -24.73 -30.55 13.94
CA GLN A 238 -25.74 -29.48 13.95
C GLN A 238 -26.76 -29.67 15.10
N ARG A 239 -27.19 -30.92 15.33
CA ARG A 239 -28.15 -31.26 16.40
C ARG A 239 -27.60 -31.04 17.81
N SER A 240 -26.30 -31.29 18.03
CA SER A 240 -25.67 -31.05 19.33
C SER A 240 -25.50 -29.57 19.66
N THR A 241 -25.21 -28.71 18.67
CA THR A 241 -25.14 -27.25 18.87
C THR A 241 -26.51 -26.64 19.18
N ILE A 242 -27.58 -27.08 18.49
CA ILE A 242 -28.96 -26.64 18.80
C ILE A 242 -29.34 -27.05 20.23
N TRP A 243 -29.00 -28.27 20.65
CA TRP A 243 -29.27 -28.76 22.01
C TRP A 243 -28.56 -27.93 23.10
N VAL A 244 -27.33 -27.49 22.87
CA VAL A 244 -26.57 -26.65 23.82
C VAL A 244 -27.10 -25.21 23.85
N THR A 245 -27.51 -24.64 22.72
CA THR A 245 -28.07 -23.28 22.67
C THR A 245 -29.52 -23.20 23.17
N CYS A 246 -30.29 -24.29 23.10
CA CYS A 246 -31.68 -24.35 23.55
C CYS A 246 -31.86 -24.83 25.01
N ASN A 247 -30.79 -25.17 25.74
CA ASN A 247 -30.92 -25.64 27.13
C ASN A 247 -29.96 -24.91 28.10
N PRO A 248 -30.29 -23.70 28.57
CA PRO A 248 -29.48 -22.96 29.54
C PRO A 248 -29.84 -23.40 30.97
N ILE A 249 -29.71 -24.68 31.34
CA ILE A 249 -29.91 -25.11 32.74
C ILE A 249 -28.93 -26.23 33.13
N ARG A 250 -27.76 -25.84 33.66
CA ARG A 250 -27.22 -26.32 34.95
C ARG A 250 -25.77 -25.84 35.15
N THR A 251 -25.62 -24.62 35.65
CA THR A 251 -24.48 -24.25 36.49
C THR A 251 -25.03 -23.64 37.77
N SER A 252 -25.40 -24.50 38.72
CA SER A 252 -25.53 -24.15 40.13
C SER A 252 -25.38 -25.42 40.96
N LEU A 253 -24.15 -25.81 41.22
CA LEU A 253 -23.80 -26.63 42.38
C LEU A 253 -22.93 -25.73 43.26
N THR A 254 -23.62 -24.89 44.01
CA THR A 254 -23.10 -24.26 45.23
C THR A 254 -22.96 -25.32 46.31
N MET A 255 -21.83 -25.23 47.03
CA MET A 255 -21.52 -25.72 48.38
C MET A 255 -22.68 -26.34 49.15
N HIS A 256 -22.46 -27.50 49.78
CA HIS A 256 -22.48 -27.75 51.23
C HIS A 256 -21.59 -28.96 51.52
#